data_AF-A8G6S1-F1
#
_entry.id   AF-A8G6S1-F1
#
_cell.length_a   1.000
_cell.length_b   1.000
_cell.length_c   1.000
_cell.angle_alpha   90.00
_cell.angle_beta   90.00
_cell.angle_gamma   90.00
#
_symmetry.space_group_name_H-M   'P 1'
#
loop_
_entity.id
_entity.type
_entity.pdbx_description
1 polymer ?
#
loop_
_entity_poly.entity_id
_entity_poly.type
_entity_poly.pdbx_seq_one_letter_code
_entity_poly.pdbx_strand_id
1 'polypeptide(L)'
;MMKINTDKFKEDLKKILPDIEVLGEYKTMKTKIKLKCSVKDCNHEWFSTPDNLLRRMKYGCPECAKKELNNTWKNNIRIWLKKNRNDLILIGSLRKYEDKTKWRCAKPECSFEWEANFKSIRGAGSGCPKCGIEKVRESKILPEEEFKKWLYNERPLIKLLSYKSQSNKATFQCLNNDCDTKGGKIWETIPEVLRLQNRGLSGCNHCGWKKSSREKRISEKAIRQWMEENKPKIIMGKDYENTKKHTSFTCKVCNYKWKTSINVFRTNDAGCPNCSGNPPVTKERFLERLSEVSKNSIRLIGKWNGNSQKSLFKCLKCSNEWKAQPARLTSSSPTGCPSCVETGFNRNLPSWIYLMEREIDQQFGITNDLVQRIKFHEREGWKLIDKFGPSSGEYILEKESKLKIWLKEEIGFDLKGKEENWLKNKFKVKNLNSLFEFAKIEKLYEKKLISLNNVNQGSNSLTRQSLNCRNEEYPFEWKLLPKTKLEAWENNEKKFFDGKRCRQGHLAPRFVSGPCTECIKLNQLKINARVKETRARKIIDAKKFKECPECKKVFLITPEMRKDKTFCSKICAGAESKRSYVKNNPELVKEQKKKSRLKKSKLSIS
;
A
#
# COMPACT_ATOMS: atom_id res chain seq x y z
N MET A 1 5.60 10.27 -58.89
CA MET A 1 5.17 9.08 -58.10
C MET A 1 3.85 8.58 -58.68
N MET A 2 3.83 7.39 -59.32
CA MET A 2 2.56 6.77 -59.73
C MET A 2 1.72 6.50 -58.49
N LYS A 3 0.52 7.09 -58.42
CA LYS A 3 -0.47 6.75 -57.40
C LYS A 3 -0.88 5.30 -57.60
N ILE A 4 -0.73 4.47 -56.56
CA ILE A 4 -1.25 3.10 -56.57
C ILE A 4 -2.77 3.19 -56.65
N ASN A 5 -3.37 2.60 -57.67
CA ASN A 5 -4.82 2.44 -57.81
C ASN A 5 -5.24 1.04 -57.32
N THR A 6 -6.55 0.79 -57.25
CA THR A 6 -7.11 -0.48 -56.75
C THR A 6 -6.58 -1.69 -57.51
N ASP A 7 -6.43 -1.59 -58.84
CA ASP A 7 -6.00 -2.73 -59.67
C ASP A 7 -4.52 -3.06 -59.47
N LYS A 8 -3.67 -2.03 -59.41
CA LYS A 8 -2.24 -2.21 -59.08
C LYS A 8 -2.05 -2.81 -57.69
N PHE A 9 -2.88 -2.41 -56.72
CA PHE A 9 -2.85 -3.02 -55.38
C PHE A 9 -3.28 -4.50 -55.39
N LYS A 10 -4.31 -4.85 -56.16
CA LYS A 10 -4.75 -6.25 -56.32
C LYS A 10 -3.65 -7.12 -56.95
N GLU A 11 -2.97 -6.62 -57.97
CA GLU A 11 -1.83 -7.32 -58.60
C GLU A 11 -0.66 -7.52 -57.63
N ASP A 12 -0.27 -6.47 -56.91
CA ASP A 12 0.83 -6.54 -55.95
C ASP A 12 0.49 -7.45 -54.76
N LEU A 13 -0.76 -7.46 -54.29
CA LEU A 13 -1.21 -8.35 -53.23
C LEU A 13 -1.21 -9.82 -53.68
N LYS A 14 -1.69 -10.11 -54.91
CA LYS A 14 -1.76 -11.47 -55.45
C LYS A 14 -0.37 -12.13 -55.59
N LYS A 15 0.68 -11.35 -55.82
CA LYS A 15 2.08 -11.82 -55.83
C LYS A 15 2.56 -12.31 -54.46
N ILE A 16 2.04 -11.75 -53.37
CA ILE A 16 2.49 -12.02 -51.99
C ILE A 16 1.54 -13.01 -51.30
N LEU A 17 0.23 -12.85 -51.49
CA LEU A 17 -0.83 -13.61 -50.84
C LEU A 17 -1.87 -14.03 -51.91
N PRO A 18 -1.60 -15.10 -52.68
CA PRO A 18 -2.46 -15.53 -53.79
C PRO A 18 -3.86 -15.98 -53.34
N ASP A 19 -3.99 -16.41 -52.08
CA ASP A 19 -5.23 -16.95 -51.51
C ASP A 19 -6.13 -15.86 -50.88
N ILE A 20 -5.89 -14.58 -51.16
CA ILE A 20 -6.65 -13.45 -50.60
C ILE A 20 -7.25 -12.60 -51.71
N GLU A 21 -8.57 -12.44 -51.65
CA GLU A 21 -9.37 -11.62 -52.56
C GLU A 21 -9.67 -10.25 -51.93
N VAL A 22 -9.55 -9.17 -52.72
CA VAL A 22 -9.84 -7.80 -52.29
C VAL A 22 -11.26 -7.41 -52.70
N LEU A 23 -12.14 -7.20 -51.71
CA LEU A 23 -13.56 -6.87 -51.91
C LEU A 23 -13.86 -5.36 -51.86
N GLY A 24 -12.92 -4.54 -51.38
CA GLY A 24 -13.08 -3.08 -51.26
C GLY A 24 -12.25 -2.28 -52.25
N GLU A 25 -12.48 -0.97 -52.29
CA GLU A 25 -11.67 -0.02 -53.08
C GLU A 25 -10.42 0.44 -52.30
N TYR A 26 -9.31 0.57 -53.03
CA TYR A 26 -8.08 1.14 -52.46
C TYR A 26 -8.19 2.66 -52.40
N LYS A 27 -8.03 3.22 -51.19
CA LYS A 27 -8.00 4.68 -50.97
C LYS A 27 -6.60 5.16 -50.61
N THR A 28 -6.01 4.59 -49.55
CA THR A 28 -4.64 4.91 -49.11
C THR A 28 -4.00 3.69 -48.44
N MET A 29 -2.67 3.74 -48.24
CA MET A 29 -1.92 2.70 -47.53
C MET A 29 -2.37 2.45 -46.08
N LYS A 30 -2.98 3.46 -45.43
CA LYS A 30 -3.40 3.41 -44.02
C LYS A 30 -4.90 3.20 -43.83
N THR A 31 -5.69 3.29 -44.89
CA THR A 31 -7.13 3.05 -44.83
C THR A 31 -7.41 1.56 -44.90
N LYS A 32 -8.26 1.04 -44.01
CA LYS A 32 -8.62 -0.38 -44.02
C LYS A 32 -9.42 -0.73 -45.27
N ILE A 33 -9.08 -1.86 -45.90
CA ILE A 33 -9.76 -2.44 -47.05
C ILE A 33 -10.36 -3.80 -46.65
N LYS A 34 -11.52 -4.14 -47.23
CA LYS A 34 -12.21 -5.41 -46.99
C LYS A 34 -11.57 -6.50 -47.85
N LEU A 35 -11.27 -7.64 -47.22
CA LEU A 35 -10.58 -8.78 -47.82
C LEU A 35 -11.35 -10.06 -47.53
N LYS A 36 -11.19 -11.07 -48.37
CA LYS A 36 -11.76 -12.41 -48.21
C LYS A 36 -10.70 -13.47 -48.46
N CYS A 37 -10.70 -14.51 -47.63
CA CYS A 37 -9.80 -15.66 -47.78
C CYS A 37 -10.41 -16.66 -48.77
N SER A 38 -9.67 -17.02 -49.81
CA SER A 38 -10.06 -17.99 -50.84
C SER A 38 -9.60 -19.42 -50.53
N VAL A 39 -8.94 -19.65 -49.37
CA VAL A 39 -8.58 -20.99 -48.91
C VAL A 39 -9.84 -21.82 -48.67
N LYS A 40 -9.87 -23.03 -49.26
CA LYS A 40 -10.93 -24.03 -49.06
C LYS A 40 -11.17 -24.23 -47.55
N ASP A 41 -12.43 -24.11 -47.10
CA ASP A 41 -12.86 -24.20 -45.69
C ASP A 41 -12.49 -23.01 -44.76
N CYS A 42 -12.12 -21.85 -45.30
CA CYS A 42 -11.96 -20.62 -44.53
C CYS A 42 -13.04 -19.57 -44.83
N ASN A 43 -13.12 -19.08 -46.08
CA ASN A 43 -14.06 -18.03 -46.52
C ASN A 43 -14.15 -16.80 -45.59
N HIS A 44 -13.15 -16.56 -44.75
CA HIS A 44 -13.19 -15.52 -43.73
C HIS A 44 -13.04 -14.13 -44.38
N GLU A 45 -13.93 -13.21 -44.01
CA GLU A 45 -13.87 -11.81 -44.43
C GLU A 45 -13.35 -10.93 -43.28
N TRP A 46 -12.36 -10.08 -43.56
CA TRP A 46 -11.79 -9.17 -42.55
C TRP A 46 -11.33 -7.85 -43.16
N PHE A 47 -11.07 -6.87 -42.28
CA PHE A 47 -10.51 -5.58 -42.65
C PHE A 47 -9.05 -5.49 -42.25
N SER A 48 -8.18 -5.10 -43.19
CA SER A 48 -6.76 -4.84 -42.92
C SER A 48 -6.27 -3.63 -43.72
N THR A 49 -5.14 -3.03 -43.31
CA THR A 49 -4.53 -1.94 -44.07
C THR A 49 -3.61 -2.50 -45.16
N PRO A 50 -3.61 -1.92 -46.38
CA PRO A 50 -2.68 -2.30 -47.45
C PRO A 50 -1.21 -2.35 -47.02
N ASP A 51 -0.76 -1.38 -46.21
CA ASP A 51 0.61 -1.35 -45.66
C ASP A 51 0.94 -2.58 -44.79
N ASN A 52 -0.02 -3.13 -44.04
CA ASN A 52 0.23 -4.33 -43.23
C ASN A 52 0.31 -5.61 -44.07
N LEU A 53 -0.37 -5.66 -45.22
CA LEU A 53 -0.41 -6.84 -46.08
C LEU A 53 0.82 -6.94 -47.00
N LEU A 54 1.38 -5.78 -47.41
CA LEU A 54 2.51 -5.69 -48.33
C LEU A 54 3.89 -5.71 -47.63
N ARG A 55 3.94 -5.68 -46.29
CA ARG A 55 5.21 -5.77 -45.54
C ARG A 55 5.80 -7.19 -45.58
N ARG A 56 7.13 -7.29 -45.47
CA ARG A 56 7.90 -8.56 -45.46
C ARG A 56 7.48 -9.56 -44.36
N MET A 57 6.86 -9.12 -43.27
CA MET A 57 6.26 -10.00 -42.27
C MET A 57 4.85 -10.39 -42.72
N LYS A 58 4.68 -11.65 -43.12
CA LYS A 58 3.45 -12.18 -43.75
C LYS A 58 2.27 -12.20 -42.77
N TYR A 59 1.39 -11.22 -42.85
CA TYR A 59 0.08 -11.25 -42.18
C TYR A 59 -1.00 -11.67 -43.18
N GLY A 60 -1.17 -12.99 -43.33
CA GLY A 60 -2.24 -13.58 -44.15
C GLY A 60 -3.60 -13.60 -43.45
N CYS A 61 -4.47 -14.55 -43.82
CA CYS A 61 -5.76 -14.71 -43.18
C CYS A 61 -5.61 -15.08 -41.68
N PRO A 62 -6.23 -14.32 -40.76
CA PRO A 62 -6.09 -14.56 -39.32
C PRO A 62 -6.70 -15.90 -38.85
N GLU A 63 -7.75 -16.38 -39.51
CA GLU A 63 -8.37 -17.67 -39.17
C GLU A 63 -7.51 -18.86 -39.64
N CYS A 64 -6.90 -18.77 -40.83
CA CYS A 64 -5.93 -19.77 -41.29
C CYS A 64 -4.72 -19.83 -40.37
N ALA A 65 -4.17 -18.68 -39.96
CA ALA A 65 -3.04 -18.61 -39.04
C ALA A 65 -3.37 -19.25 -37.67
N LYS A 66 -4.57 -19.02 -37.13
CA LYS A 66 -5.04 -19.67 -35.90
C LYS A 66 -5.15 -21.20 -36.04
N LYS A 67 -5.69 -21.68 -37.17
CA LYS A 67 -5.81 -23.12 -37.45
C LYS A 67 -4.44 -23.79 -37.53
N GLU A 68 -3.47 -23.17 -38.21
CA GLU A 68 -2.10 -23.68 -38.27
C GLU A 68 -1.43 -23.74 -36.90
N LEU A 69 -1.50 -22.65 -36.10
CA LEU A 69 -0.96 -22.62 -34.74
C LEU A 69 -1.51 -23.75 -33.86
N ASN A 70 -2.81 -24.04 -33.96
CA ASN A 70 -3.45 -25.14 -33.23
C ASN A 70 -2.94 -26.51 -33.68
N ASN A 71 -2.69 -26.71 -34.98
CA ASN A 71 -2.15 -27.96 -35.51
C ASN A 71 -0.70 -28.18 -35.10
N THR A 72 0.15 -27.15 -35.19
CA THR A 72 1.53 -27.20 -34.71
C THR A 72 1.57 -27.51 -33.21
N TRP A 73 0.70 -26.88 -32.41
CA TRP A 73 0.58 -27.15 -30.99
C TRP A 73 0.21 -28.61 -30.68
N LYS A 74 -0.80 -29.17 -31.37
CA LYS A 74 -1.19 -30.59 -31.24
C LYS A 74 -0.04 -31.54 -31.61
N ASN A 75 0.69 -31.24 -32.68
CA ASN A 75 1.84 -32.06 -33.09
C ASN A 75 2.97 -32.01 -32.07
N ASN A 76 3.28 -30.83 -31.54
CA ASN A 76 4.29 -30.67 -30.48
C ASN A 76 3.93 -31.46 -29.22
N ILE A 77 2.65 -31.51 -28.84
CA ILE A 77 2.20 -32.34 -27.71
C ILE A 77 2.39 -33.83 -27.99
N ARG A 78 2.03 -34.31 -29.18
CA ARG A 78 2.22 -35.72 -29.56
C ARG A 78 3.70 -36.13 -29.54
N ILE A 79 4.58 -35.28 -30.07
CA ILE A 79 6.03 -35.50 -30.04
C ILE A 79 6.53 -35.54 -28.60
N TRP A 80 6.08 -34.60 -27.77
CA TRP A 80 6.45 -34.55 -26.35
C TRP A 80 6.00 -35.81 -25.59
N LEU A 81 4.77 -36.29 -25.82
CA LEU A 81 4.25 -37.51 -25.20
C LEU A 81 5.08 -38.73 -25.58
N LYS A 82 5.36 -38.93 -26.88
CA LYS A 82 6.21 -40.05 -27.34
C LYS A 82 7.60 -40.04 -26.70
N LYS A 83 8.17 -38.85 -26.50
CA LYS A 83 9.52 -38.70 -25.93
C LYS A 83 9.57 -38.85 -24.40
N ASN A 84 8.55 -38.38 -23.68
CA ASN A 84 8.63 -38.23 -22.21
C ASN A 84 7.65 -39.11 -21.43
N ARG A 85 6.58 -39.60 -22.06
CA ARG A 85 5.47 -40.31 -21.40
C ARG A 85 4.93 -41.43 -22.31
N ASN A 86 5.75 -42.46 -22.52
CA ASN A 86 5.35 -43.67 -23.25
C ASN A 86 4.35 -44.55 -22.45
N ASP A 87 4.14 -44.24 -21.18
CA ASP A 87 3.18 -44.89 -20.29
C ASP A 87 1.73 -44.45 -20.51
N LEU A 88 1.50 -43.44 -21.38
CA LEU A 88 0.21 -42.81 -21.62
C LEU A 88 -0.19 -42.82 -23.10
N ILE A 89 -1.47 -43.04 -23.37
CA ILE A 89 -2.09 -42.89 -24.69
C ILE A 89 -3.16 -41.80 -24.61
N LEU A 90 -3.05 -40.77 -25.45
CA LEU A 90 -4.07 -39.73 -25.56
C LEU A 90 -5.22 -40.22 -26.47
N ILE A 91 -6.42 -40.37 -25.92
CA ILE A 91 -7.63 -40.77 -26.69
C ILE A 91 -8.44 -39.53 -27.09
N GLY A 92 -8.59 -38.57 -26.19
CA GLY A 92 -9.46 -37.41 -26.41
C GLY A 92 -8.83 -36.26 -27.21
N SER A 93 -9.67 -35.30 -27.60
CA SER A 93 -9.25 -34.10 -28.33
C SER A 93 -8.77 -32.99 -27.40
N LEU A 94 -7.53 -32.53 -27.58
CA LEU A 94 -6.98 -31.36 -26.89
C LEU A 94 -7.32 -30.07 -27.63
N ARG A 95 -7.97 -29.11 -26.94
CA ARG A 95 -8.21 -27.75 -27.44
C ARG A 95 -7.36 -26.71 -26.70
N LYS A 96 -7.23 -26.81 -25.37
CA LYS A 96 -6.34 -26.00 -24.51
C LYS A 96 -5.65 -26.86 -23.45
N TYR A 97 -4.68 -26.30 -22.72
CA TYR A 97 -3.90 -27.01 -21.69
C TYR A 97 -4.74 -27.44 -20.47
N GLU A 98 -5.74 -26.63 -20.14
CA GLU A 98 -6.59 -26.78 -18.96
C GLU A 98 -7.74 -27.77 -19.17
N ASP A 99 -8.04 -28.12 -20.43
CA ASP A 99 -9.16 -28.98 -20.76
C ASP A 99 -8.94 -30.40 -20.23
N LYS A 100 -9.94 -30.92 -19.52
CA LYS A 100 -9.98 -32.34 -19.19
C LYS A 100 -10.12 -33.13 -20.48
N THR A 101 -9.21 -34.08 -20.67
CA THR A 101 -9.17 -34.95 -21.84
C THR A 101 -9.02 -36.39 -21.39
N LYS A 102 -9.51 -37.33 -22.21
CA LYS A 102 -9.43 -38.77 -21.94
C LYS A 102 -8.06 -39.34 -22.29
N TRP A 103 -7.51 -40.11 -21.37
CA TRP A 103 -6.22 -40.80 -21.46
C TRP A 103 -6.41 -42.30 -21.20
N ARG A 104 -5.58 -43.14 -21.82
CA ARG A 104 -5.45 -44.58 -21.52
C ARG A 104 -4.07 -44.88 -20.96
N CYS A 105 -4.00 -45.88 -20.10
CA CYS A 105 -2.74 -46.47 -19.68
C CYS A 105 -2.15 -47.24 -20.86
N ALA A 106 -0.86 -47.05 -21.16
CA ALA A 106 -0.20 -47.79 -22.23
C ALA A 106 0.14 -49.24 -21.85
N LYS A 107 0.07 -49.59 -20.55
CA LYS A 107 0.30 -50.95 -20.06
C LYS A 107 -0.85 -51.87 -20.50
N PRO A 108 -0.58 -52.93 -21.28
CA PRO A 108 -1.61 -53.85 -21.78
C PRO A 108 -2.49 -54.42 -20.67
N GLU A 109 -1.88 -54.84 -19.56
CA GLU A 109 -2.53 -55.45 -18.39
C GLU A 109 -3.42 -54.46 -17.61
N CYS A 110 -3.20 -53.16 -17.77
CA CYS A 110 -3.99 -52.14 -17.09
C CYS A 110 -5.09 -51.59 -17.99
N SER A 111 -4.70 -51.04 -19.15
CA SER A 111 -5.56 -50.40 -20.15
C SER A 111 -6.62 -49.42 -19.62
N PHE A 112 -6.44 -48.93 -18.39
CA PHE A 112 -7.42 -48.09 -17.69
C PHE A 112 -7.55 -46.72 -18.35
N GLU A 113 -8.79 -46.25 -18.49
CA GLU A 113 -9.11 -44.94 -19.05
C GLU A 113 -9.47 -43.94 -17.95
N TRP A 114 -8.94 -42.72 -18.04
CA TRP A 114 -9.25 -41.66 -17.08
C TRP A 114 -9.23 -40.27 -17.72
N GLU A 115 -9.81 -39.30 -17.02
CA GLU A 115 -9.79 -37.90 -17.42
C GLU A 115 -8.75 -37.09 -16.65
N ALA A 116 -7.92 -36.36 -17.38
CA ALA A 116 -6.95 -35.44 -16.82
C ALA A 116 -6.66 -34.29 -17.79
N ASN A 117 -6.24 -33.15 -17.28
CA ASN A 117 -5.76 -32.05 -18.14
C ASN A 117 -4.28 -32.22 -18.48
N PHE A 118 -3.85 -31.68 -19.62
CA PHE A 118 -2.46 -31.85 -20.06
C PHE A 118 -1.47 -31.14 -19.13
N LYS A 119 -1.89 -30.07 -18.45
CA LYS A 119 -1.08 -29.37 -17.44
C LYS A 119 -0.69 -30.28 -16.28
N SER A 120 -1.58 -31.13 -15.76
CA SER A 120 -1.25 -32.07 -14.67
C SER A 120 -0.36 -33.22 -15.14
N ILE A 121 -0.61 -33.73 -16.35
CA ILE A 121 0.24 -34.77 -16.98
C ILE A 121 1.67 -34.28 -17.17
N ARG A 122 1.85 -33.04 -17.65
CA ARG A 122 3.17 -32.44 -17.92
C ARG A 122 3.87 -31.92 -16.67
N GLY A 123 3.15 -31.20 -15.80
CA GLY A 123 3.75 -30.49 -14.68
C GLY A 123 3.89 -31.33 -13.42
N ALA A 124 2.81 -32.01 -13.01
CA ALA A 124 2.78 -32.81 -11.79
C ALA A 124 3.19 -34.27 -12.02
N GLY A 125 3.45 -34.67 -13.26
CA GLY A 125 3.82 -36.05 -13.61
C GLY A 125 2.70 -37.06 -13.37
N SER A 126 1.43 -36.63 -13.37
CA SER A 126 0.31 -37.54 -13.09
C SER A 126 0.26 -38.69 -14.12
N GLY A 127 0.11 -39.92 -13.63
CA GLY A 127 0.02 -41.14 -14.45
C GLY A 127 -1.29 -41.88 -14.24
N CYS A 128 -1.34 -43.14 -14.68
CA CYS A 128 -2.52 -43.99 -14.49
C CYS A 128 -2.83 -44.15 -12.98
N PRO A 129 -4.02 -43.72 -12.52
CA PRO A 129 -4.36 -43.79 -11.10
C PRO A 129 -4.48 -45.24 -10.60
N LYS A 130 -4.94 -46.17 -11.45
CA LYS A 130 -5.02 -47.60 -11.11
C LYS A 130 -3.64 -48.19 -10.81
N CYS A 131 -2.67 -47.98 -11.70
CA CYS A 131 -1.29 -48.42 -11.47
C CYS A 131 -0.62 -47.72 -10.29
N GLY A 132 -0.96 -46.44 -10.05
CA GLY A 132 -0.47 -45.72 -8.88
C GLY A 132 -0.94 -46.34 -7.56
N ILE A 133 -2.23 -46.72 -7.48
CA ILE A 133 -2.81 -47.37 -6.31
C ILE A 133 -2.19 -48.74 -6.06
N GLU A 134 -1.95 -49.52 -7.12
CA GLU A 134 -1.38 -50.87 -7.05
C GLU A 134 0.07 -50.85 -6.56
N LYS A 135 0.91 -49.96 -7.10
CA LYS A 135 2.26 -49.71 -6.59
C LYS A 135 2.28 -49.33 -5.11
N VAL A 136 1.32 -48.51 -4.68
CA VAL A 136 1.16 -48.12 -3.27
C VAL A 136 0.66 -49.28 -2.42
N ARG A 137 -0.06 -50.26 -2.96
CA ARG A 137 -0.45 -51.47 -2.22
C ARG A 137 0.73 -52.43 -2.07
N GLU A 138 1.49 -52.65 -3.13
CA GLU A 138 2.70 -53.49 -3.12
C GLU A 138 3.76 -52.94 -2.16
N SER A 139 3.97 -51.62 -2.13
CA SER A 139 4.92 -50.99 -1.20
C SER A 139 4.51 -51.07 0.29
N LYS A 140 3.27 -51.49 0.61
CA LYS A 140 2.77 -51.64 1.98
C LYS A 140 3.07 -53.00 2.61
N ILE A 141 3.53 -53.97 1.82
CA ILE A 141 3.82 -55.33 2.26
C ILE A 141 5.34 -55.46 2.47
N LEU A 142 5.85 -54.95 3.59
CA LEU A 142 7.18 -55.36 4.07
C LEU A 142 6.98 -56.44 5.14
N PRO A 143 7.54 -57.65 4.97
CA PRO A 143 7.48 -58.69 5.99
C PRO A 143 8.08 -58.24 7.33
N GLU A 144 7.56 -58.78 8.44
CA GLU A 144 8.02 -58.41 9.79
C GLU A 144 9.53 -58.61 9.97
N GLU A 145 10.06 -59.71 9.45
CA GLU A 145 11.49 -60.06 9.56
C GLU A 145 12.40 -59.06 8.84
N GLU A 146 11.99 -58.61 7.66
CA GLU A 146 12.73 -57.55 6.96
C GLU A 146 12.65 -56.21 7.70
N PHE A 147 11.51 -55.92 8.32
CA PHE A 147 11.36 -54.70 9.13
C PHE A 147 12.22 -54.75 10.40
N LYS A 148 12.28 -55.89 11.09
CA LYS A 148 13.16 -56.10 12.25
C LYS A 148 14.62 -55.92 11.87
N LYS A 149 15.05 -56.50 10.74
CA LYS A 149 16.42 -56.35 10.23
C LYS A 149 16.76 -54.89 9.94
N TRP A 150 15.86 -54.15 9.31
CA TRP A 150 16.02 -52.71 9.09
C TRP A 150 16.11 -51.94 10.42
N LEU A 151 15.23 -52.23 11.38
CA LEU A 151 15.20 -51.55 12.67
C LEU A 151 16.50 -51.77 13.46
N TYR A 152 17.03 -52.99 13.45
CA TYR A 152 18.31 -53.31 14.10
C TYR A 152 19.48 -52.50 13.51
N ASN A 153 19.55 -52.40 12.19
CA ASN A 153 20.66 -51.70 11.52
C ASN A 153 20.54 -50.17 11.63
N GLU A 154 19.36 -49.60 11.41
CA GLU A 154 19.17 -48.14 11.27
C GLU A 154 18.69 -47.44 12.54
N ARG A 155 18.18 -48.21 13.51
CA ARG A 155 17.53 -47.73 14.73
C ARG A 155 17.78 -48.67 15.92
N PRO A 156 19.04 -49.00 16.27
CA PRO A 156 19.37 -50.02 17.28
C PRO A 156 18.83 -49.72 18.69
N LEU A 157 18.53 -48.46 19.00
CA LEU A 157 17.95 -48.05 20.30
C LEU A 157 16.42 -48.16 20.36
N ILE A 158 15.79 -48.87 19.41
CA ILE A 158 14.35 -49.09 19.35
C ILE A 158 14.08 -50.58 19.20
N LYS A 159 13.22 -51.11 20.09
CA LYS A 159 12.73 -52.49 20.02
C LYS A 159 11.30 -52.50 19.48
N LEU A 160 11.02 -53.39 18.54
CA LEU A 160 9.66 -53.67 18.06
C LEU A 160 8.95 -54.62 19.04
N LEU A 161 7.73 -54.27 19.45
CA LEU A 161 6.90 -55.09 20.34
C LEU A 161 5.71 -55.70 19.62
N SER A 162 5.08 -54.97 18.70
CA SER A 162 3.97 -55.47 17.90
C SER A 162 4.06 -54.95 16.47
N TYR A 163 3.77 -55.81 15.50
CA TYR A 163 3.79 -55.46 14.08
C TYR A 163 2.63 -56.14 13.35
N LYS A 164 1.99 -55.38 12.46
CA LYS A 164 0.94 -55.90 11.58
C LYS A 164 1.29 -55.64 10.12
N SER A 165 1.66 -54.40 9.81
CA SER A 165 2.10 -53.97 8.48
C SER A 165 2.84 -52.62 8.59
N GLN A 166 3.47 -52.17 7.49
CA GLN A 166 4.17 -50.88 7.45
C GLN A 166 3.26 -49.67 7.66
N SER A 167 1.97 -49.80 7.37
CA SER A 167 0.98 -48.71 7.41
C SER A 167 0.07 -48.74 8.64
N ASN A 168 0.10 -49.82 9.43
CA ASN A 168 -0.66 -49.93 10.67
C ASN A 168 0.18 -49.45 11.86
N LYS A 169 -0.47 -49.02 12.94
CA LYS A 169 0.25 -48.71 14.18
C LYS A 169 0.94 -49.97 14.70
N ALA A 170 2.23 -49.83 14.95
CA ALA A 170 3.09 -50.79 15.63
C ALA A 170 3.53 -50.21 16.97
N THR A 171 3.76 -51.07 17.95
CA THR A 171 4.21 -50.68 19.29
C THR A 171 5.73 -50.85 19.37
N PHE A 172 6.42 -49.85 19.91
CA PHE A 172 7.87 -49.79 20.03
C PHE A 172 8.29 -49.45 21.46
N GLN A 173 9.47 -49.91 21.87
CA GLN A 173 10.10 -49.60 23.16
C GLN A 173 11.46 -48.94 22.95
N CYS A 174 11.75 -47.92 23.76
CA CYS A 174 13.01 -47.20 23.75
C CYS A 174 14.06 -48.00 24.51
N LEU A 175 15.21 -48.26 23.90
CA LEU A 175 16.35 -48.90 24.57
C LEU A 175 17.45 -47.90 24.96
N ASN A 176 17.18 -46.59 24.84
CA ASN A 176 18.14 -45.58 25.26
C ASN A 176 18.22 -45.52 26.79
N ASN A 177 19.42 -45.75 27.35
CA ASN A 177 19.68 -45.69 28.79
C ASN A 177 19.43 -44.31 29.40
N ASP A 178 19.58 -43.24 28.61
CA ASP A 178 19.29 -41.85 29.02
C ASP A 178 17.80 -41.48 28.90
N CYS A 179 16.92 -42.47 28.72
CA CYS A 179 15.49 -42.26 28.63
C CYS A 179 14.89 -41.95 30.02
N ASP A 180 14.07 -40.89 30.10
CA ASP A 180 13.44 -40.45 31.35
C ASP A 180 12.54 -41.52 32.00
N THR A 181 12.05 -42.46 31.18
CA THR A 181 11.22 -43.57 31.64
C THR A 181 12.11 -44.75 31.98
N LYS A 182 12.12 -45.18 33.25
CA LYS A 182 12.82 -46.38 33.72
C LYS A 182 12.28 -47.60 32.95
N GLY A 183 13.17 -48.37 32.32
CA GLY A 183 12.80 -49.49 31.43
C GLY A 183 12.44 -49.09 30.00
N GLY A 184 12.57 -47.80 29.65
CA GLY A 184 12.38 -47.32 28.29
C GLY A 184 10.93 -46.99 27.94
N LYS A 185 10.72 -45.81 27.34
CA LYS A 185 9.39 -45.37 26.91
C LYS A 185 8.81 -46.33 25.86
N ILE A 186 7.57 -46.75 26.06
CA ILE A 186 6.76 -47.47 25.06
C ILE A 186 5.89 -46.46 24.31
N TRP A 187 5.81 -46.57 22.98
CA TRP A 187 4.94 -45.73 22.16
C TRP A 187 4.43 -46.47 20.93
N GLU A 188 3.34 -45.97 20.35
CA GLU A 188 2.80 -46.48 19.10
C GLU A 188 3.05 -45.50 17.97
N THR A 189 3.48 -46.01 16.82
CA THR A 189 3.57 -45.22 15.59
C THR A 189 3.47 -46.10 14.35
N ILE A 190 3.37 -45.49 13.18
CA ILE A 190 3.34 -46.21 11.90
C ILE A 190 4.80 -46.49 11.49
N PRO A 191 5.17 -47.76 11.23
CA PRO A 191 6.53 -48.13 10.79
C PRO A 191 7.07 -47.31 9.61
N GLU A 192 6.24 -47.03 8.61
CA GLU A 192 6.62 -46.19 7.46
C GLU A 192 7.05 -44.77 7.90
N VAL A 193 6.35 -44.18 8.87
CA VAL A 193 6.70 -42.87 9.43
C VAL A 193 8.04 -42.95 10.18
N LEU A 194 8.31 -44.05 10.88
CA LEU A 194 9.59 -44.25 11.58
C LEU A 194 10.77 -44.34 10.59
N ARG A 195 10.56 -44.95 9.42
CA ARG A 195 11.56 -45.03 8.33
C ARG A 195 11.82 -43.67 7.67
N LEU A 196 10.78 -42.87 7.47
CA LEU A 196 10.87 -41.54 6.84
C LEU A 196 11.42 -40.45 7.77
N GLN A 197 11.41 -40.68 9.09
CA GLN A 197 11.97 -39.73 10.04
C GLN A 197 13.51 -39.76 10.01
N ASN A 198 14.12 -38.73 9.44
CA ASN A 198 15.58 -38.46 9.52
C ASN A 198 16.07 -38.04 10.92
N ARG A 199 15.28 -38.27 11.98
CA ARG A 199 15.59 -37.86 13.34
C ARG A 199 16.29 -38.98 14.11
N GLY A 200 17.59 -39.12 13.87
CA GLY A 200 18.62 -39.62 14.81
C GLY A 200 18.46 -41.00 15.47
N LEU A 201 19.59 -41.69 15.64
CA LEU A 201 19.79 -42.97 16.34
C LEU A 201 19.51 -42.94 17.86
N SER A 202 18.76 -41.95 18.36
CA SER A 202 18.72 -41.59 19.78
C SER A 202 17.61 -42.27 20.58
N GLY A 203 17.01 -43.34 20.08
CA GLY A 203 15.89 -44.05 20.71
C GLY A 203 14.54 -43.38 20.41
N CYS A 204 13.72 -43.15 21.42
CA CYS A 204 12.38 -42.57 21.23
C CYS A 204 12.41 -41.09 20.81
N ASN A 205 11.26 -40.58 20.37
CA ASN A 205 11.08 -39.19 19.96
C ASN A 205 11.52 -38.16 21.02
N HIS A 206 11.29 -38.43 22.32
CA HIS A 206 11.73 -37.55 23.41
C HIS A 206 13.25 -37.53 23.56
N CYS A 207 13.90 -38.68 23.45
CA CYS A 207 15.35 -38.77 23.53
C CYS A 207 16.01 -38.03 22.34
N GLY A 208 15.45 -38.20 21.13
CA GLY A 208 15.87 -37.43 19.95
C GLY A 208 15.68 -35.91 20.12
N TRP A 209 14.56 -35.48 20.71
CA TRP A 209 14.32 -34.06 21.02
C TRP A 209 15.30 -33.51 22.05
N LYS A 210 15.59 -34.26 23.12
CA LYS A 210 16.56 -33.86 24.14
C LYS A 210 17.96 -33.70 23.56
N LYS A 211 18.41 -34.66 22.75
CA LYS A 211 19.70 -34.59 22.06
C LYS A 211 19.79 -33.35 21.17
N SER A 212 18.81 -33.15 20.28
CA SER A 212 18.77 -31.98 19.40
C SER A 212 18.68 -30.65 20.17
N SER A 213 17.96 -30.62 21.29
CA SER A 213 17.86 -29.43 22.15
C SER A 213 19.18 -29.10 22.85
N ARG A 214 19.91 -30.12 23.32
CA ARG A 214 21.25 -29.95 23.91
C ARG A 214 22.26 -29.47 22.86
N GLU A 215 22.29 -30.07 21.67
CA GLU A 215 23.18 -29.67 20.56
C GLU A 215 22.91 -28.24 20.05
N LYS A 216 21.66 -27.76 20.13
CA LYS A 216 21.28 -26.40 19.72
C LYS A 216 21.51 -25.33 20.80
N ARG A 217 21.94 -25.69 22.01
CA ARG A 217 22.27 -24.70 23.05
C ARG A 217 23.62 -24.05 22.75
N ILE A 218 23.57 -22.92 22.07
CA ILE A 218 24.73 -22.03 21.94
C ILE A 218 25.10 -21.53 23.34
N SER A 219 26.37 -21.69 23.71
CA SER A 219 26.88 -21.21 25.01
C SER A 219 26.77 -19.69 25.13
N GLU A 220 26.66 -19.17 26.35
CA GLU A 220 26.64 -17.72 26.59
C GLU A 220 27.88 -17.04 25.98
N LYS A 221 29.06 -17.66 26.13
CA LYS A 221 30.32 -17.17 25.55
C LYS A 221 30.21 -16.96 24.04
N ALA A 222 29.67 -17.95 23.32
CA ALA A 222 29.50 -17.86 21.87
C ALA A 222 28.47 -16.79 21.47
N ILE A 223 27.42 -16.56 22.27
CA ILE A 223 26.43 -15.50 22.02
C ILE A 223 27.05 -14.10 22.21
N ARG A 224 27.86 -13.93 23.27
CA ARG A 224 28.54 -12.66 23.54
C ARG A 224 29.53 -12.31 22.44
N GLN A 225 30.36 -13.27 22.04
CA GLN A 225 31.28 -13.10 20.91
C GLN A 225 30.53 -12.72 19.62
N TRP A 226 29.45 -13.43 19.29
CA TRP A 226 28.64 -13.12 18.11
C TRP A 226 28.06 -11.69 18.15
N MET A 227 27.61 -11.22 19.32
CA MET A 227 27.10 -9.85 19.49
C MET A 227 28.18 -8.79 19.28
N GLU A 228 29.40 -9.04 19.74
CA GLU A 228 30.53 -8.13 19.56
C GLU A 228 30.92 -8.02 18.08
N GLU A 229 30.95 -9.14 17.36
CA GLU A 229 31.28 -9.19 15.93
C GLU A 229 30.18 -8.56 15.06
N ASN A 230 28.91 -8.87 15.31
CA ASN A 230 27.80 -8.51 14.41
C ASN A 230 27.07 -7.22 14.80
N LYS A 231 27.08 -6.87 16.09
CA LYS A 231 26.37 -5.69 16.62
C LYS A 231 27.31 -4.87 17.54
N PRO A 232 28.49 -4.42 17.07
CA PRO A 232 29.54 -3.79 17.89
C PRO A 232 29.10 -2.51 18.61
N LYS A 233 28.04 -1.85 18.11
CA LYS A 233 27.42 -0.65 18.68
C LYS A 233 26.46 -0.93 19.85
N ILE A 234 26.29 -2.19 20.24
CA ILE A 234 25.36 -2.63 21.29
C ILE A 234 26.13 -3.43 22.34
N ILE A 235 25.95 -3.08 23.61
CA ILE A 235 26.50 -3.81 24.76
C ILE A 235 25.40 -4.70 25.33
N MET A 236 25.69 -6.00 25.44
CA MET A 236 24.81 -6.98 26.06
C MET A 236 25.03 -7.03 27.58
N GLY A 237 23.95 -6.98 28.35
CA GLY A 237 23.94 -7.00 29.81
C GLY A 237 24.43 -8.31 30.42
N LYS A 238 24.69 -8.27 31.73
CA LYS A 238 25.06 -9.45 32.53
C LYS A 238 23.84 -10.31 32.93
N ASP A 239 22.63 -9.81 32.71
CA ASP A 239 21.35 -10.47 33.02
C ASP A 239 20.89 -11.45 31.92
N TYR A 240 21.84 -12.03 31.18
CA TYR A 240 21.52 -13.05 30.19
C TYR A 240 21.38 -14.41 30.86
N GLU A 241 20.25 -15.08 30.62
CA GLU A 241 20.04 -16.45 31.09
C GLU A 241 19.93 -17.44 29.94
N ASN A 242 19.09 -17.15 28.95
CA ASN A 242 18.87 -17.97 27.79
C ASN A 242 18.27 -17.13 26.65
N THR A 243 18.17 -17.73 25.46
CA THR A 243 17.75 -17.01 24.25
C THR A 243 16.30 -16.53 24.27
N LYS A 244 15.43 -17.11 25.10
CA LYS A 244 14.00 -16.78 25.16
C LYS A 244 13.70 -15.65 26.14
N LYS A 245 14.45 -15.55 27.25
CA LYS A 245 14.26 -14.49 28.24
C LYS A 245 14.75 -13.14 27.71
N HIS A 246 14.18 -12.07 28.27
CA HIS A 246 14.60 -10.71 27.95
C HIS A 246 15.91 -10.39 28.68
N THR A 247 16.90 -9.90 27.93
CA THR A 247 18.20 -9.45 28.42
C THR A 247 18.33 -7.94 28.23
N SER A 248 19.07 -7.27 29.09
CA SER A 248 19.35 -5.85 28.97
C SER A 248 20.38 -5.56 27.90
N PHE A 249 20.19 -4.48 27.14
CA PHE A 249 21.12 -3.99 26.13
C PHE A 249 21.32 -2.49 26.27
N THR A 250 22.53 -2.01 25.97
CA THR A 250 22.87 -0.59 25.98
C THR A 250 23.47 -0.19 24.64
N CYS A 251 22.99 0.89 24.04
CA CYS A 251 23.53 1.39 22.78
C CYS A 251 24.77 2.25 23.05
N LYS A 252 25.91 1.96 22.41
CA LYS A 252 27.13 2.78 22.52
C LYS A 252 27.02 4.16 21.84
N VAL A 253 26.04 4.34 20.94
CA VAL A 253 25.87 5.59 20.18
C VAL A 253 25.01 6.61 20.93
N CYS A 254 23.91 6.17 21.53
CA CYS A 254 22.95 7.07 22.19
C CYS A 254 22.74 6.77 23.68
N ASN A 255 23.51 5.83 24.25
CA ASN A 255 23.42 5.36 25.65
C ASN A 255 22.04 4.83 26.09
N TYR A 256 21.10 4.64 25.16
CA TYR A 256 19.79 4.10 25.45
C TYR A 256 19.87 2.66 25.96
N LYS A 257 19.19 2.37 27.07
CA LYS A 257 19.08 1.05 27.69
C LYS A 257 17.70 0.45 27.42
N TRP A 258 17.63 -0.80 26.97
CA TRP A 258 16.36 -1.51 26.74
C TRP A 258 16.48 -3.01 27.03
N LYS A 259 15.35 -3.70 27.18
CA LYS A 259 15.28 -5.15 27.39
C LYS A 259 14.59 -5.83 26.23
N THR A 260 15.21 -6.86 25.64
CA THR A 260 14.61 -7.68 24.57
C THR A 260 15.20 -9.09 24.55
N SER A 261 14.64 -10.01 23.77
CA SER A 261 15.25 -11.33 23.55
C SER A 261 16.41 -11.22 22.56
N ILE A 262 17.49 -11.97 22.81
CA ILE A 262 18.65 -12.06 21.91
C ILE A 262 18.29 -12.55 20.50
N ASN A 263 17.22 -13.37 20.38
CA ASN A 263 16.79 -13.89 19.09
C ASN A 263 16.39 -12.79 18.12
N VAL A 264 15.90 -11.64 18.63
CA VAL A 264 15.52 -10.49 17.80
C VAL A 264 16.69 -9.99 16.95
N PHE A 265 17.93 -10.08 17.44
CA PHE A 265 19.14 -9.69 16.69
C PHE A 265 19.57 -10.76 15.68
N ARG A 266 19.28 -12.03 15.94
CA ARG A 266 19.67 -13.17 15.09
C ARG A 266 18.69 -13.42 13.95
N THR A 267 17.39 -13.16 14.17
CA THR A 267 16.34 -13.39 13.17
C THR A 267 16.05 -12.17 12.31
N ASN A 268 16.30 -10.97 12.83
CA ASN A 268 16.04 -9.71 12.14
C ASN A 268 17.32 -8.87 12.15
N ASP A 269 17.44 -7.92 11.22
CA ASP A 269 18.51 -6.92 11.27
C ASP A 269 18.20 -5.82 12.31
N ALA A 270 17.95 -6.24 13.55
CA ALA A 270 17.55 -5.35 14.63
C ALA A 270 18.76 -4.57 15.20
N GLY A 271 18.51 -3.32 15.58
CA GLY A 271 19.48 -2.42 16.18
C GLY A 271 18.92 -1.69 17.41
N CYS A 272 19.55 -0.59 17.80
CA CYS A 272 19.03 0.24 18.89
C CYS A 272 17.69 0.87 18.47
N PRO A 273 16.61 0.66 19.23
CA PRO A 273 15.29 1.16 18.86
C PRO A 273 15.20 2.68 18.96
N ASN A 274 15.99 3.34 19.81
CA ASN A 274 16.05 4.79 19.87
C ASN A 274 16.74 5.39 18.63
N CYS A 275 17.84 4.79 18.17
CA CYS A 275 18.54 5.23 16.95
C CYS A 275 17.69 5.02 15.69
N SER A 276 16.86 3.98 15.64
CA SER A 276 15.96 3.72 14.52
C SER A 276 14.66 4.54 14.57
N GLY A 277 14.49 5.40 15.59
CA GLY A 277 13.28 6.20 15.77
C GLY A 277 12.05 5.42 16.24
N ASN A 278 12.22 4.14 16.62
CA ASN A 278 11.16 3.26 17.12
C ASN A 278 11.38 2.77 18.57
N PRO A 279 11.73 3.64 19.54
CA PRO A 279 11.87 3.25 20.93
C PRO A 279 10.51 2.82 21.53
N PRO A 280 10.49 1.85 22.46
CA PRO A 280 9.28 1.47 23.18
C PRO A 280 8.61 2.70 23.82
N VAL A 281 7.29 2.78 23.66
CA VAL A 281 6.48 3.84 24.27
C VAL A 281 6.22 3.47 25.73
N THR A 282 7.00 4.03 26.64
CA THR A 282 6.74 3.95 28.09
C THR A 282 5.64 4.92 28.49
N LYS A 283 5.09 4.76 29.70
CA LYS A 283 4.07 5.68 30.24
C LYS A 283 4.61 7.10 30.31
N GLU A 284 5.84 7.26 30.82
CA GLU A 284 6.50 8.55 31.03
C GLU A 284 6.71 9.27 29.70
N ARG A 285 7.26 8.55 28.71
CA ARG A 285 7.49 9.09 27.36
C ARG A 285 6.19 9.44 26.65
N PHE A 286 5.13 8.66 26.87
CA PHE A 286 3.81 8.99 26.36
C PHE A 286 3.28 10.28 27.00
N LEU A 287 3.41 10.44 28.31
CA LEU A 287 2.93 11.63 29.02
C LEU A 287 3.68 12.89 28.58
N GLU A 288 4.99 12.81 28.40
CA GLU A 288 5.83 13.88 27.84
C GLU A 288 5.38 14.26 26.41
N ARG A 289 5.16 13.27 25.54
CA ARG A 289 4.66 13.55 24.19
C ARG A 289 3.23 14.09 24.21
N LEU A 290 2.40 13.64 25.15
CA LEU A 290 1.02 14.11 25.31
C LEU A 290 0.99 15.56 25.79
N SER A 291 1.85 15.96 26.74
CA SER A 291 1.95 17.34 27.21
C SER A 291 2.37 18.27 26.07
N GLU A 292 3.35 17.87 25.26
CA GLU A 292 3.79 18.61 24.07
C GLU A 292 2.66 18.74 23.04
N VAL A 293 2.10 17.62 22.60
CA VAL A 293 1.11 17.59 21.50
C VAL A 293 -0.20 18.27 21.90
N SER A 294 -0.67 18.04 23.13
CA SER A 294 -1.91 18.64 23.62
C SER A 294 -1.72 20.03 24.24
N LYS A 295 -0.48 20.52 24.35
CA LYS A 295 -0.13 21.75 25.11
C LYS A 295 -0.71 21.72 26.52
N ASN A 296 -0.48 20.63 27.25
CA ASN A 296 -1.01 20.36 28.59
C ASN A 296 -2.54 20.41 28.73
N SER A 297 -3.31 20.26 27.65
CA SER A 297 -4.78 20.33 27.72
C SER A 297 -5.49 19.00 28.00
N ILE A 298 -4.74 17.89 28.06
CA ILE A 298 -5.27 16.54 28.27
C ILE A 298 -4.47 15.85 29.37
N ARG A 299 -5.16 15.26 30.34
CA ARG A 299 -4.57 14.51 31.46
C ARG A 299 -5.03 13.04 31.43
N LEU A 300 -4.11 12.11 31.63
CA LEU A 300 -4.43 10.71 31.90
C LEU A 300 -4.97 10.57 33.32
N ILE A 301 -6.18 10.04 33.48
CA ILE A 301 -6.82 9.81 34.80
C ILE A 301 -7.05 8.31 35.08
N GLY A 302 -7.08 7.46 34.05
CA GLY A 302 -7.22 6.02 34.21
C GLY A 302 -5.90 5.26 34.31
N LYS A 303 -6.00 3.94 34.59
CA LYS A 303 -4.86 3.01 34.55
C LYS A 303 -4.21 2.99 33.16
N TRP A 304 -2.87 3.02 33.14
CA TRP A 304 -2.08 2.82 31.93
C TRP A 304 -2.02 1.33 31.59
N ASN A 305 -2.58 0.95 30.44
CA ASN A 305 -2.60 -0.44 29.96
C ASN A 305 -1.77 -0.62 28.67
N GLY A 306 -0.89 0.35 28.36
CA GLY A 306 -0.09 0.37 27.14
C GLY A 306 -0.68 1.22 26.01
N ASN A 307 0.14 1.46 24.98
CA ASN A 307 -0.14 2.47 23.95
C ASN A 307 -1.29 2.10 22.99
N SER A 308 -1.59 0.81 22.83
CA SER A 308 -2.63 0.27 21.95
C SER A 308 -3.98 0.04 22.66
N GLN A 309 -3.99 0.00 23.99
CA GLN A 309 -5.20 -0.23 24.79
C GLN A 309 -5.85 1.10 25.19
N LYS A 310 -7.18 1.10 25.34
CA LYS A 310 -7.89 2.33 25.73
C LYS A 310 -7.61 2.65 27.21
N SER A 311 -7.32 3.92 27.49
CA SER A 311 -7.23 4.49 28.83
C SER A 311 -8.20 5.68 28.96
N LEU A 312 -8.51 6.07 30.20
CA LEU A 312 -9.41 7.19 30.49
C LEU A 312 -8.63 8.51 30.60
N PHE A 313 -9.08 9.53 29.89
CA PHE A 313 -8.46 10.86 29.82
C PHE A 313 -9.47 11.94 30.18
N LYS A 314 -8.96 13.05 30.71
CA LYS A 314 -9.73 14.26 31.05
C LYS A 314 -9.18 15.47 30.31
N CYS A 315 -10.06 16.28 29.74
CA CYS A 315 -9.68 17.52 29.08
C CYS A 315 -9.69 18.64 30.11
N LEU A 316 -8.59 19.37 30.24
CA LEU A 316 -8.50 20.50 31.16
C LEU A 316 -9.16 21.77 30.61
N LYS A 317 -9.56 21.79 29.33
CA LYS A 317 -10.27 22.92 28.72
C LYS A 317 -11.78 22.88 28.94
N CYS A 318 -12.40 21.70 28.78
CA CYS A 318 -13.86 21.54 28.86
C CYS A 318 -14.31 20.53 29.92
N SER A 319 -13.37 20.03 30.72
CA SER A 319 -13.60 19.03 31.78
C SER A 319 -14.15 17.67 31.32
N ASN A 320 -14.35 17.44 30.03
CA ASN A 320 -14.86 16.17 29.51
C ASN A 320 -13.90 15.00 29.77
N GLU A 321 -14.47 13.85 30.15
CA GLU A 321 -13.77 12.60 30.39
C GLU A 321 -14.12 11.57 29.31
N TRP A 322 -13.12 10.97 28.67
CA TRP A 322 -13.36 10.01 27.59
C TRP A 322 -12.30 8.92 27.53
N LYS A 323 -12.68 7.76 26.97
CA LYS A 323 -11.77 6.64 26.72
C LYS A 323 -11.13 6.79 25.33
N ALA A 324 -9.80 6.75 25.27
CA ALA A 324 -9.06 6.82 24.01
C ALA A 324 -7.83 5.91 24.02
N GLN A 325 -7.33 5.54 22.84
CA GLN A 325 -6.04 4.87 22.71
C GLN A 325 -4.92 5.92 22.81
N PRO A 326 -3.93 5.77 23.71
CA PRO A 326 -2.80 6.69 23.83
C PRO A 326 -2.07 6.95 22.50
N ALA A 327 -1.93 5.93 21.65
CA ALA A 327 -1.29 6.06 20.34
C ALA A 327 -1.99 7.09 19.43
N ARG A 328 -3.33 7.21 19.53
CA ARG A 328 -4.12 8.15 18.71
C ARG A 328 -3.96 9.59 19.19
N LEU A 329 -3.78 9.81 20.50
CA LEU A 329 -3.60 11.13 21.09
C LEU A 329 -2.23 11.76 20.78
N THR A 330 -1.23 10.94 20.41
CA THR A 330 0.16 11.39 20.18
C THR A 330 0.67 11.09 18.77
N SER A 331 -0.22 10.65 17.87
CA SER A 331 0.09 10.39 16.47
C SER A 331 0.48 11.67 15.71
N SER A 332 0.90 11.53 14.44
CA SER A 332 1.18 12.68 13.56
C SER A 332 -0.06 13.55 13.26
N SER A 333 -1.26 13.02 13.48
CA SER A 333 -2.54 13.75 13.40
C SER A 333 -3.38 13.40 14.64
N PRO A 334 -3.05 14.00 15.78
CA PRO A 334 -3.57 13.60 17.08
C PRO A 334 -5.05 13.95 17.20
N THR A 335 -5.85 12.97 17.64
CA THR A 335 -7.27 13.21 17.94
C THR A 335 -7.38 13.82 19.34
N GLY A 336 -7.89 15.04 19.44
CA GLY A 336 -8.05 15.75 20.73
C GLY A 336 -9.26 15.27 21.54
N CYS A 337 -9.65 16.07 22.52
CA CYS A 337 -10.90 15.83 23.25
C CYS A 337 -12.09 15.90 22.28
N PRO A 338 -12.97 14.86 22.23
CA PRO A 338 -14.10 14.85 21.30
C PRO A 338 -15.05 16.04 21.49
N SER A 339 -15.17 16.57 22.70
CA SER A 339 -16.02 17.74 22.99
C SER A 339 -15.37 19.09 22.67
N CYS A 340 -14.05 19.13 22.40
CA CYS A 340 -13.32 20.34 21.98
C CYS A 340 -12.98 20.34 20.49
N VAL A 341 -13.01 19.18 19.84
CA VAL A 341 -12.85 19.10 18.38
C VAL A 341 -14.07 19.79 17.77
N GLU A 342 -13.86 20.71 16.83
CA GLU A 342 -14.92 21.23 15.96
C GLU A 342 -15.58 20.04 15.25
N THR A 343 -16.68 19.52 15.80
CA THR A 343 -17.72 18.91 14.99
C THR A 343 -18.12 19.97 13.96
N GLY A 344 -18.54 19.58 12.75
CA GLY A 344 -18.93 20.54 11.70
C GLY A 344 -20.06 21.51 12.11
N PHE A 345 -20.59 21.35 13.32
CA PHE A 345 -21.54 22.20 14.02
C PHE A 345 -20.96 22.69 15.35
N ASN A 346 -21.01 24.00 15.59
CA ASN A 346 -20.67 24.73 16.79
C ASN A 346 -21.94 25.33 17.40
N ARG A 347 -22.30 24.88 18.61
CA ARG A 347 -23.49 25.33 19.35
C ARG A 347 -23.49 26.82 19.74
N ASN A 348 -22.31 27.45 19.79
CA ASN A 348 -22.16 28.85 20.20
C ASN A 348 -22.28 29.84 19.02
N LEU A 349 -22.42 29.33 17.79
CA LEU A 349 -22.61 30.16 16.60
C LEU A 349 -24.07 30.09 16.14
N PRO A 350 -24.57 31.10 15.40
CA PRO A 350 -25.86 30.99 14.75
C PRO A 350 -25.91 29.78 13.83
N SER A 351 -27.06 29.13 13.83
CA SER A 351 -27.24 27.80 13.26
C SER A 351 -28.55 27.67 12.53
N TRP A 352 -28.57 26.71 11.61
CA TRP A 352 -29.72 26.37 10.79
C TRP A 352 -30.05 24.91 11.00
N ILE A 353 -31.34 24.59 10.97
CA ILE A 353 -31.85 23.24 10.72
C ILE A 353 -32.48 23.22 9.32
N TYR A 354 -32.30 22.13 8.58
CA TYR A 354 -32.80 22.01 7.22
C TYR A 354 -33.44 20.63 6.99
N LEU A 355 -34.34 20.57 6.01
CA LEU A 355 -35.03 19.38 5.52
C LEU A 355 -34.76 19.23 4.02
N MET A 356 -34.38 18.03 3.58
CA MET A 356 -34.08 17.74 2.17
C MET A 356 -34.72 16.42 1.73
N GLU A 357 -34.93 16.26 0.41
CA GLU A 357 -35.42 15.02 -0.19
C GLU A 357 -34.62 14.57 -1.42
N ARG A 358 -34.71 13.28 -1.72
CA ARG A 358 -34.36 12.68 -3.02
C ARG A 358 -35.56 11.89 -3.55
N GLU A 359 -35.35 11.10 -4.59
CA GLU A 359 -36.40 10.28 -5.20
C GLU A 359 -37.05 9.27 -4.25
N ILE A 360 -36.32 8.73 -3.28
CA ILE A 360 -36.81 7.66 -2.39
C ILE A 360 -36.84 8.04 -0.90
N ASP A 361 -36.02 8.99 -0.46
CA ASP A 361 -35.80 9.31 0.96
C ASP A 361 -35.86 10.82 1.27
N GLN A 362 -36.05 11.11 2.55
CA GLN A 362 -35.96 12.44 3.15
C GLN A 362 -34.91 12.42 4.28
N GLN A 363 -34.27 13.56 4.53
CA GLN A 363 -33.33 13.74 5.64
C GLN A 363 -33.48 15.13 6.28
N PHE A 364 -33.13 15.25 7.55
CA PHE A 364 -32.90 16.55 8.19
C PHE A 364 -31.44 16.69 8.65
N GLY A 365 -31.03 17.89 9.04
CA GLY A 365 -29.74 18.09 9.72
C GLY A 365 -29.50 19.54 10.11
N ILE A 366 -28.42 19.76 10.88
CA ILE A 366 -28.03 21.09 11.36
C ILE A 366 -26.68 21.58 10.84
N THR A 367 -26.48 22.89 10.74
CA THR A 367 -25.21 23.50 10.30
C THR A 367 -25.05 24.95 10.73
N ASN A 368 -23.80 25.42 10.89
CA ASN A 368 -23.50 26.86 10.98
C ASN A 368 -23.26 27.52 9.62
N ASP A 369 -23.10 26.74 8.53
CA ASP A 369 -22.87 27.24 7.16
C ASP A 369 -23.84 26.55 6.20
N LEU A 370 -25.04 27.12 6.12
CA LEU A 370 -26.14 26.59 5.30
C LEU A 370 -25.78 26.49 3.82
N VAL A 371 -25.08 27.50 3.28
CA VAL A 371 -24.77 27.59 1.85
C VAL A 371 -23.82 26.47 1.42
N GLN A 372 -22.75 26.23 2.19
CA GLN A 372 -21.83 25.13 1.87
C GLN A 372 -22.50 23.77 2.06
N ARG A 373 -23.36 23.63 3.08
CA ARG A 373 -24.04 22.38 3.39
C ARG A 373 -25.05 21.98 2.31
N ILE A 374 -25.85 22.92 1.82
CA ILE A 374 -26.79 22.67 0.70
C ILE A 374 -26.01 22.28 -0.56
N LYS A 375 -24.99 23.06 -0.94
CA LYS A 375 -24.17 22.76 -2.15
C LYS A 375 -23.51 21.38 -2.09
N PHE A 376 -23.10 20.93 -0.91
CA PHE A 376 -22.57 19.58 -0.72
C PHE A 376 -23.63 18.52 -0.98
N HIS A 377 -24.82 18.69 -0.41
CA HIS A 377 -25.91 17.73 -0.53
C HIS A 377 -26.55 17.72 -1.93
N GLU A 378 -26.65 18.86 -2.61
CA GLU A 378 -27.11 18.97 -3.99
C GLU A 378 -26.25 18.16 -4.96
N ARG A 379 -24.92 18.15 -4.77
CA ARG A 379 -24.00 17.30 -5.57
C ARG A 379 -24.28 15.82 -5.41
N GLU A 380 -24.79 15.44 -4.26
CA GLU A 380 -25.15 14.06 -3.95
C GLU A 380 -26.61 13.75 -4.37
N GLY A 381 -27.32 14.70 -4.98
CA GLY A 381 -28.68 14.52 -5.50
C GLY A 381 -29.81 14.93 -4.54
N TRP A 382 -29.50 15.60 -3.41
CA TRP A 382 -30.51 16.12 -2.49
C TRP A 382 -31.11 17.44 -2.97
N LYS A 383 -32.42 17.60 -2.79
CA LYS A 383 -33.15 18.85 -3.01
C LYS A 383 -33.58 19.43 -1.67
N LEU A 384 -33.33 20.72 -1.43
CA LEU A 384 -33.78 21.41 -0.23
C LEU A 384 -35.31 21.55 -0.27
N ILE A 385 -35.98 21.12 0.81
CA ILE A 385 -37.43 21.29 0.99
C ILE A 385 -37.69 22.53 1.84
N ASP A 386 -37.07 22.58 3.01
CA ASP A 386 -37.35 23.62 4.00
C ASP A 386 -36.12 23.87 4.89
N LYS A 387 -36.04 25.05 5.49
CA LYS A 387 -34.95 25.48 6.37
C LYS A 387 -35.45 26.46 7.41
N PHE A 388 -34.85 26.40 8.59
CA PHE A 388 -35.15 27.32 9.67
C PHE A 388 -33.86 27.80 10.34
N GLY A 389 -33.77 29.11 10.53
CA GLY A 389 -32.61 29.81 11.07
C GLY A 389 -32.42 31.21 10.45
N PRO A 390 -31.34 31.92 10.79
CA PRO A 390 -30.37 31.54 11.80
C PRO A 390 -30.98 31.67 13.22
N SER A 391 -30.75 30.67 14.07
CA SER A 391 -31.13 30.69 15.50
C SER A 391 -29.94 30.29 16.37
N SER A 392 -30.08 30.26 17.70
CA SER A 392 -28.97 29.84 18.57
C SER A 392 -28.61 28.38 18.31
N GLY A 393 -27.31 28.09 18.21
CA GLY A 393 -26.85 26.73 17.94
C GLY A 393 -27.23 25.73 19.02
N GLU A 394 -27.35 26.17 20.27
CA GLU A 394 -27.88 25.37 21.37
C GLU A 394 -29.35 24.97 21.16
N TYR A 395 -30.21 25.92 20.79
CA TYR A 395 -31.63 25.65 20.51
C TYR A 395 -31.80 24.70 19.31
N ILE A 396 -31.04 24.92 18.24
CA ILE A 396 -31.07 24.08 17.04
C ILE A 396 -30.58 22.65 17.33
N LEU A 397 -29.54 22.49 18.14
CA LEU A 397 -29.01 21.19 18.55
C LEU A 397 -29.99 20.43 19.46
N GLU A 398 -30.67 21.13 20.37
CA GLU A 398 -31.69 20.54 21.23
C GLU A 398 -32.84 19.97 20.38
N LYS A 399 -33.32 20.74 19.41
CA LYS A 399 -34.41 20.33 18.50
C LYS A 399 -33.99 19.16 17.61
N GLU A 400 -32.76 19.15 17.08
CA GLU A 400 -32.22 18.02 16.30
C GLU A 400 -32.14 16.74 17.14
N SER A 401 -31.66 16.85 18.38
CA SER A 401 -31.50 15.70 19.28
C SER A 401 -32.83 15.01 19.57
N LYS A 402 -33.90 15.79 19.81
CA LYS A 402 -35.26 15.25 20.02
C LYS A 402 -35.79 14.55 18.76
N LEU A 403 -35.57 15.12 17.58
CA LEU A 403 -35.97 14.49 16.31
C LEU A 403 -35.24 13.17 16.07
N LYS A 404 -33.93 13.09 16.37
CA LYS A 404 -33.14 11.85 16.23
C LYS A 404 -33.65 10.73 17.14
N ILE A 405 -34.00 11.06 18.39
CA ILE A 405 -34.58 10.11 19.34
C ILE A 405 -35.92 9.60 18.81
N TRP A 406 -36.82 10.50 18.42
CA TRP A 406 -38.11 10.13 17.86
C TRP A 406 -37.99 9.27 16.60
N LEU A 407 -37.13 9.65 15.65
CA LEU A 407 -36.92 8.89 14.41
C LEU A 407 -36.44 7.46 14.69
N LYS A 408 -35.56 7.31 15.69
CA LYS A 408 -35.04 6.01 16.11
C LYS A 408 -36.12 5.12 16.74
N GLU A 409 -36.96 5.70 17.60
CA GLU A 409 -37.94 4.95 18.39
C GLU A 409 -39.19 4.59 17.58
N GLU A 410 -39.69 5.51 16.76
CA GLU A 410 -40.99 5.35 16.09
C GLU A 410 -40.88 4.85 14.64
N ILE A 411 -39.82 5.23 13.92
CA ILE A 411 -39.68 4.91 12.48
C ILE A 411 -38.66 3.79 12.24
N GLY A 412 -37.66 3.67 13.12
CA GLY A 412 -36.55 2.73 13.00
C GLY A 412 -35.52 3.16 11.95
N PHE A 413 -34.23 2.95 12.23
CA PHE A 413 -33.16 3.27 11.26
C PHE A 413 -33.17 2.26 10.10
N ASP A 414 -33.98 2.50 9.08
CA ASP A 414 -34.07 1.63 7.90
C ASP A 414 -32.80 1.62 7.04
N LEU A 415 -31.95 2.65 7.17
CA LEU A 415 -30.74 2.80 6.38
C LEU A 415 -29.52 2.59 7.26
N LYS A 416 -28.86 1.44 7.08
CA LYS A 416 -27.68 1.02 7.85
C LYS A 416 -26.60 2.11 7.82
N GLY A 417 -26.39 2.77 8.97
CA GLY A 417 -25.35 3.80 9.15
C GLY A 417 -25.78 5.26 8.87
N LYS A 418 -27.08 5.56 8.77
CA LYS A 418 -27.59 6.94 8.68
C LYS A 418 -28.70 7.17 9.72
N GLU A 419 -28.42 8.02 10.71
CA GLU A 419 -29.33 8.30 11.84
C GLU A 419 -30.33 9.44 11.57
N GLU A 420 -30.30 10.04 10.37
CA GLU A 420 -31.01 11.29 10.02
C GLU A 420 -31.91 11.15 8.78
N ASN A 421 -32.05 9.93 8.22
CA ASN A 421 -32.72 9.66 6.94
C ASN A 421 -33.88 8.67 7.11
N TRP A 422 -34.95 8.84 6.34
CA TRP A 422 -36.07 7.89 6.27
C TRP A 422 -36.66 7.77 4.86
N LEU A 423 -37.32 6.65 4.59
CA LEU A 423 -37.96 6.39 3.29
C LEU A 423 -39.31 7.11 3.18
N LYS A 424 -39.57 7.71 2.01
CA LYS A 424 -40.82 8.46 1.74
C LYS A 424 -42.08 7.59 1.75
N ASN A 425 -41.94 6.29 1.53
CA ASN A 425 -43.06 5.35 1.56
C ASN A 425 -43.57 5.06 2.98
N LYS A 426 -42.71 5.19 4.00
CA LYS A 426 -43.11 5.10 5.41
C LYS A 426 -43.76 6.40 5.87
N PHE A 427 -43.10 7.51 5.55
CA PHE A 427 -43.47 8.81 6.09
C PHE A 427 -42.92 9.93 5.21
N LYS A 428 -43.76 10.90 4.84
CA LYS A 428 -43.36 12.05 4.02
C LYS A 428 -43.86 13.35 4.64
N VAL A 429 -42.95 14.29 4.84
CA VAL A 429 -43.26 15.65 5.33
C VAL A 429 -43.03 16.68 4.24
N LYS A 430 -43.82 17.76 4.30
CA LYS A 430 -43.76 18.88 3.34
C LYS A 430 -42.89 20.04 3.82
N ASN A 431 -42.64 20.15 5.11
CA ASN A 431 -41.82 21.20 5.74
C ASN A 431 -41.35 20.76 7.13
N LEU A 432 -40.45 21.54 7.75
CA LEU A 432 -39.91 21.26 9.08
C LEU A 432 -41.02 21.28 10.14
N ASN A 433 -41.92 22.26 10.14
CA ASN A 433 -42.97 22.33 11.17
C ASN A 433 -43.88 21.11 11.18
N SER A 434 -44.25 20.56 10.02
CA SER A 434 -44.96 19.29 9.93
C SER A 434 -44.14 18.13 10.51
N LEU A 435 -42.82 18.09 10.27
CA LEU A 435 -41.94 17.09 10.89
C LEU A 435 -41.94 17.19 12.42
N PHE A 436 -41.87 18.40 12.97
CA PHE A 436 -41.95 18.64 14.41
C PHE A 436 -43.32 18.27 14.98
N GLU A 437 -44.43 18.56 14.28
CA GLU A 437 -45.79 18.14 14.67
C GLU A 437 -45.93 16.63 14.75
N PHE A 438 -45.47 15.89 13.73
CA PHE A 438 -45.49 14.44 13.72
C PHE A 438 -44.66 13.82 14.85
N ALA A 439 -43.52 14.45 15.16
CA ALA A 439 -42.68 14.05 16.28
C ALA A 439 -43.25 14.45 17.66
N LYS A 440 -44.41 15.14 17.71
CA LYS A 440 -44.98 15.74 18.93
C LYS A 440 -43.98 16.66 19.66
N ILE A 441 -43.09 17.31 18.90
CA ILE A 441 -42.14 18.29 19.41
C ILE A 441 -42.68 19.69 19.12
N GLU A 442 -42.52 20.60 20.07
CA GLU A 442 -42.88 22.01 19.89
C GLU A 442 -42.25 22.61 18.61
N LYS A 443 -43.09 23.27 17.80
CA LYS A 443 -42.76 23.89 16.51
C LYS A 443 -41.57 24.86 16.60
N LEU A 444 -41.00 25.14 15.43
CA LEU A 444 -39.94 26.13 15.30
C LEU A 444 -40.56 27.53 15.31
N TYR A 445 -40.15 28.35 16.28
CA TYR A 445 -40.56 29.76 16.38
C TYR A 445 -39.33 30.66 16.30
N GLU A 446 -39.47 31.83 15.69
CA GLU A 446 -38.42 32.84 15.67
C GLU A 446 -38.09 33.31 17.09
N LYS A 447 -37.07 32.71 17.70
CA LYS A 447 -36.39 33.33 18.84
C LYS A 447 -35.52 34.46 18.29
N LYS A 448 -35.91 35.72 18.51
CA LYS A 448 -35.01 36.88 18.33
C LYS A 448 -33.68 36.55 19.02
N LEU A 449 -32.56 36.74 18.32
CA LEU A 449 -31.21 36.66 18.90
C LEU A 449 -31.16 37.69 20.04
N ILE A 450 -31.31 37.25 21.28
CA ILE A 450 -31.12 38.10 22.46
C ILE A 450 -29.63 38.50 22.44
N SER A 451 -29.37 39.80 22.37
CA SER A 451 -28.02 40.34 22.51
C SER A 451 -27.45 39.88 23.86
N LEU A 452 -26.41 39.06 23.82
CA LEU A 452 -25.60 38.69 24.97
C LEU A 452 -24.82 39.93 25.46
N ASN A 453 -25.51 40.86 26.11
CA ASN A 453 -24.90 42.01 26.79
C ASN A 453 -25.04 41.97 28.31
N ASN A 454 -25.62 40.93 28.92
CA ASN A 454 -25.74 40.85 30.38
C ASN A 454 -25.33 39.47 30.92
N VAL A 455 -24.02 39.21 30.96
CA VAL A 455 -23.40 38.42 32.04
C VAL A 455 -22.04 39.06 32.33
N ASN A 456 -22.07 40.13 33.12
CA ASN A 456 -20.91 40.64 33.84
C ASN A 456 -21.42 41.31 35.10
N GLN A 457 -21.32 40.62 36.24
CA GLN A 457 -21.02 41.21 37.54
C GLN A 457 -20.58 40.11 38.53
N GLY A 458 -19.35 40.26 39.03
CA GLY A 458 -18.67 39.41 40.04
C GLY A 458 -17.87 38.25 39.42
N SER A 459 -16.54 38.21 39.40
CA SER A 459 -15.52 38.89 40.19
C SER A 459 -14.21 39.03 39.40
N ASN A 460 -13.59 40.21 39.51
CA ASN A 460 -12.28 40.55 38.96
C ASN A 460 -11.16 39.70 39.58
N SER A 461 -10.19 39.26 38.77
CA SER A 461 -8.83 39.82 38.84
C SER A 461 -7.87 39.15 37.83
N LEU A 462 -7.12 40.02 37.12
CA LEU A 462 -5.78 39.79 36.52
C LEU A 462 -5.73 38.78 35.36
N THR A 463 -5.58 39.13 34.08
CA THR A 463 -4.73 40.18 33.48
C THR A 463 -5.17 40.47 32.05
N ARG A 464 -5.14 41.75 31.68
CA ARG A 464 -5.05 42.21 30.29
C ARG A 464 -3.80 41.60 29.64
N GLN A 465 -4.00 40.71 28.67
CA GLN A 465 -3.15 40.69 27.48
C GLN A 465 -4.06 40.69 26.25
N SER A 466 -4.51 41.90 25.93
CA SER A 466 -4.73 42.30 24.55
C SER A 466 -3.41 42.14 23.79
N LEU A 467 -3.16 40.96 23.21
CA LEU A 467 -2.11 40.79 22.20
C LEU A 467 -2.65 41.29 20.86
N ASN A 468 -2.48 42.60 20.68
CA ASN A 468 -2.25 43.33 19.44
C ASN A 468 -2.58 42.63 18.10
N CYS A 469 -3.65 43.08 17.46
CA CYS A 469 -3.75 43.15 15.99
C CYS A 469 -3.78 44.62 15.53
N ARG A 470 -2.95 45.48 16.13
CA ARG A 470 -2.66 46.82 15.63
C ARG A 470 -1.20 46.82 15.19
N ASN A 471 -0.97 46.99 13.89
CA ASN A 471 0.31 47.19 13.19
C ASN A 471 1.04 45.94 12.65
N GLU A 472 0.33 44.99 12.03
CA GLU A 472 0.96 44.18 10.97
C GLU A 472 0.62 44.82 9.62
N GLU A 473 1.60 45.46 8.98
CA GLU A 473 1.46 46.00 7.63
C GLU A 473 1.33 44.84 6.63
N TYR A 474 0.14 44.66 6.08
CA TYR A 474 -0.10 43.78 4.94
C TYR A 474 -0.27 44.63 3.67
N PRO A 475 0.06 44.09 2.49
CA PRO A 475 0.02 44.82 1.22
C PRO A 475 -1.30 45.56 1.03
N PHE A 476 -1.22 46.83 0.59
CA PHE A 476 -2.39 47.67 0.37
C PHE A 476 -3.43 47.00 -0.56
N GLU A 477 -2.97 46.26 -1.55
CA GLU A 477 -3.81 45.48 -2.47
C GLU A 477 -4.78 44.51 -1.76
N TRP A 478 -4.45 44.04 -0.56
CA TRP A 478 -5.32 43.14 0.19
C TRP A 478 -6.47 43.87 0.89
N LYS A 479 -6.34 45.18 1.11
CA LYS A 479 -7.43 46.03 1.63
C LYS A 479 -8.50 46.30 0.58
N LEU A 480 -8.15 46.16 -0.70
CA LEU A 480 -9.06 46.32 -1.84
C LEU A 480 -9.88 45.05 -2.12
N LEU A 481 -9.55 43.93 -1.47
CA LEU A 481 -10.32 42.69 -1.59
C LEU A 481 -11.60 42.77 -0.73
N PRO A 482 -12.68 42.08 -1.16
CA PRO A 482 -13.89 41.93 -0.35
C PRO A 482 -13.56 41.43 1.07
N LYS A 483 -14.23 41.99 2.08
CA LYS A 483 -13.94 41.70 3.50
C LYS A 483 -14.52 40.36 3.94
N THR A 484 -15.54 39.88 3.22
CA THR A 484 -16.16 38.59 3.50
C THR A 484 -16.18 37.69 2.27
N LYS A 485 -16.28 36.38 2.53
CA LYS A 485 -16.46 35.38 1.48
C LYS A 485 -17.76 35.57 0.69
N LEU A 486 -18.81 36.04 1.35
CA LEU A 486 -20.12 36.29 0.74
C LEU A 486 -20.03 37.47 -0.23
N GLU A 487 -19.45 38.58 0.22
CA GLU A 487 -19.21 39.78 -0.59
C GLU A 487 -18.33 39.49 -1.81
N ALA A 488 -17.27 38.67 -1.66
CA ALA A 488 -16.48 38.24 -2.81
C ALA A 488 -17.28 37.38 -3.80
N TRP A 489 -18.19 36.54 -3.32
CA TRP A 489 -19.02 35.72 -4.19
C TRP A 489 -20.06 36.55 -4.95
N GLU A 490 -20.69 37.50 -4.28
CA GLU A 490 -21.65 38.44 -4.87
C GLU A 490 -20.98 39.34 -5.92
N ASN A 491 -19.75 39.78 -5.64
CA ASN A 491 -18.95 40.59 -6.57
C ASN A 491 -18.20 39.76 -7.62
N ASN A 492 -18.43 38.44 -7.69
CA ASN A 492 -17.76 37.49 -8.59
C ASN A 492 -16.21 37.51 -8.51
N GLU A 493 -15.69 37.86 -7.34
CA GLU A 493 -14.27 37.94 -7.02
C GLU A 493 -13.73 36.58 -6.55
N LYS A 494 -12.51 36.25 -6.98
CA LYS A 494 -11.91 34.93 -6.67
C LYS A 494 -11.34 34.85 -5.25
N LYS A 495 -11.10 35.99 -4.61
CA LYS A 495 -10.42 36.10 -3.32
C LYS A 495 -11.10 37.12 -2.40
N PHE A 496 -10.96 36.92 -1.10
CA PHE A 496 -11.41 37.83 -0.05
C PHE A 496 -10.34 37.93 1.05
N PHE A 497 -10.38 39.00 1.84
CA PHE A 497 -9.45 39.20 2.96
C PHE A 497 -10.19 39.73 4.20
N ASP A 498 -10.33 38.86 5.20
CA ASP A 498 -11.08 39.13 6.44
C ASP A 498 -10.18 39.63 7.58
N GLY A 499 -8.90 39.90 7.31
CA GLY A 499 -7.90 40.28 8.32
C GLY A 499 -7.58 39.19 9.35
N LYS A 500 -8.08 37.96 9.19
CA LYS A 500 -7.91 36.87 10.15
C LYS A 500 -6.89 35.84 9.68
N ARG A 501 -6.07 35.35 10.61
CA ARG A 501 -5.14 34.23 10.35
C ARG A 501 -5.91 32.95 10.02
N CYS A 502 -5.42 32.18 9.05
CA CYS A 502 -5.99 30.87 8.71
C CYS A 502 -5.66 29.81 9.76
N ARG A 503 -6.21 28.59 9.61
CA ARG A 503 -5.94 27.44 10.51
C ARG A 503 -4.46 27.05 10.62
N GLN A 504 -3.63 27.41 9.65
CA GLN A 504 -2.17 27.19 9.65
C GLN A 504 -1.39 28.43 10.14
N GLY A 505 -2.06 29.46 10.65
CA GLY A 505 -1.45 30.66 11.22
C GLY A 505 -1.12 31.78 10.22
N HIS A 506 -1.28 31.57 8.91
CA HIS A 506 -0.97 32.59 7.90
C HIS A 506 -2.00 33.73 7.89
N LEU A 507 -1.51 34.98 7.88
CA LEU A 507 -2.28 36.18 7.56
C LEU A 507 -2.16 36.43 6.04
N ALA A 508 -3.18 36.03 5.27
CA ALA A 508 -3.15 36.13 3.81
C ALA A 508 -4.57 36.06 3.21
N PRO A 509 -4.79 36.59 1.98
CA PRO A 509 -6.05 36.46 1.27
C PRO A 509 -6.47 35.01 1.09
N ARG A 510 -7.77 34.78 1.06
CA ARG A 510 -8.39 33.47 0.92
C ARG A 510 -9.15 33.36 -0.38
N PHE A 511 -9.06 32.20 -1.02
CA PHE A 511 -9.89 31.92 -2.19
C PHE A 511 -11.32 31.63 -1.74
N VAL A 512 -12.32 32.09 -2.51
CA VAL A 512 -13.73 31.80 -2.22
C VAL A 512 -13.99 30.29 -2.19
N SER A 513 -13.33 29.55 -3.09
CA SER A 513 -13.44 28.09 -3.23
C SER A 513 -12.27 27.31 -2.62
N GLY A 514 -11.39 27.93 -1.82
CA GLY A 514 -10.14 27.27 -1.42
C GLY A 514 -9.45 27.81 -0.16
N PRO A 515 -8.28 27.26 0.19
CA PRO A 515 -7.49 27.68 1.35
C PRO A 515 -6.85 29.07 1.12
N CYS A 516 -6.15 29.61 2.10
CA CYS A 516 -5.42 30.87 1.89
C CYS A 516 -4.31 30.72 0.85
N THR A 517 -3.94 31.84 0.22
CA THR A 517 -2.91 31.88 -0.83
C THR A 517 -1.59 31.28 -0.38
N GLU A 518 -1.19 31.50 0.87
CA GLU A 518 0.07 30.98 1.42
C GLU A 518 0.02 29.46 1.66
N CYS A 519 -1.12 28.92 2.11
CA CYS A 519 -1.30 27.47 2.25
C CYS A 519 -1.16 26.75 0.90
N ILE A 520 -1.66 27.34 -0.19
CA ILE A 520 -1.52 26.78 -1.54
C ILE A 520 -0.06 26.79 -1.96
N LYS A 521 0.64 27.91 -1.75
CA LYS A 521 2.06 28.04 -2.08
C LYS A 521 2.92 27.00 -1.35
N LEU A 522 2.71 26.82 -0.05
CA LEU A 522 3.41 25.82 0.74
C LEU A 522 3.10 24.39 0.29
N ASN A 523 1.86 24.10 -0.09
CA ASN A 523 1.50 22.79 -0.63
C ASN A 523 2.17 22.53 -1.97
N GLN A 524 2.22 23.52 -2.86
CA GLN A 524 2.91 23.42 -4.14
C GLN A 524 4.41 23.16 -3.97
N LEU A 525 5.06 23.80 -3.00
CA LEU A 525 6.47 23.55 -2.68
C LEU A 525 6.70 22.11 -2.21
N LYS A 526 5.81 21.55 -1.39
CA LYS A 526 5.87 20.14 -0.95
C LYS A 526 5.70 19.18 -2.12
N ILE A 527 4.77 19.44 -3.03
CA ILE A 527 4.57 18.65 -4.25
C ILE A 527 5.83 18.69 -5.11
N ASN A 528 6.39 19.87 -5.35
CA ASN A 528 7.61 20.05 -6.13
C ASN A 528 8.81 19.31 -5.51
N ALA A 529 8.94 19.33 -4.18
CA ALA A 529 9.98 18.58 -3.47
C ALA A 529 9.85 17.06 -3.69
N ARG A 530 8.63 16.51 -3.57
CA ARG A 530 8.36 15.08 -3.83
C ARG A 530 8.66 14.66 -5.26
N VAL A 531 8.27 15.50 -6.23
CA VAL A 531 8.56 15.25 -7.66
C VAL A 531 10.08 15.24 -7.91
N LYS A 532 10.82 16.16 -7.28
CA LYS A 532 12.28 16.21 -7.36
C LYS A 532 12.93 14.95 -6.77
N GLU A 533 12.44 14.47 -5.62
CA GLU A 533 12.92 13.25 -4.97
C GLU A 533 12.61 11.99 -5.80
N THR A 534 11.42 11.90 -6.38
CA THR A 534 11.04 10.75 -7.23
C THR A 534 11.92 10.70 -8.49
N ARG A 535 12.24 11.87 -9.07
CA ARG A 535 13.15 11.97 -10.21
C ARG A 535 14.58 11.59 -9.83
N ALA A 536 15.04 11.97 -8.64
CA ALA A 536 16.34 11.57 -8.10
C ALA A 536 16.47 10.05 -7.99
N ARG A 537 15.47 9.36 -7.41
CA ARG A 537 15.47 7.89 -7.28
C ARG A 537 15.53 7.20 -8.65
N LYS A 538 14.73 7.66 -9.63
CA LYS A 538 14.78 7.12 -10.99
C LYS A 538 16.16 7.23 -11.66
N ILE A 539 16.96 8.25 -11.32
CA ILE A 539 18.32 8.40 -11.84
C ILE A 539 19.28 7.40 -11.16
N ILE A 540 19.14 7.21 -9.85
CA ILE A 540 19.90 6.21 -9.07
C ILE A 540 19.62 4.79 -9.60
N ASP A 541 18.34 4.43 -9.73
CA ASP A 541 17.93 3.08 -10.14
C ASP A 541 18.37 2.76 -11.58
N ALA A 542 18.37 3.75 -12.46
CA ALA A 542 18.76 3.58 -13.86
C ALA A 542 20.28 3.55 -14.09
N LYS A 543 21.11 3.69 -13.04
CA LYS A 543 22.59 3.72 -13.11
C LYS A 543 23.12 4.47 -14.34
N LYS A 544 22.60 5.69 -14.58
CA LYS A 544 22.94 6.43 -15.81
C LYS A 544 24.37 6.96 -15.74
N PHE A 545 25.21 6.46 -16.62
CA PHE A 545 26.58 6.92 -16.80
C PHE A 545 26.66 7.98 -17.91
N LYS A 546 27.54 8.96 -17.74
CA LYS A 546 27.93 9.92 -18.78
C LYS A 546 29.44 9.94 -18.90
N GLU A 547 29.92 10.13 -20.12
CA GLU A 547 31.34 10.36 -20.39
C GLU A 547 31.64 11.85 -20.40
N CYS A 548 32.67 12.26 -19.68
CA CYS A 548 33.13 13.65 -19.68
C CYS A 548 33.80 13.98 -21.03
N PRO A 549 33.38 15.03 -21.75
CA PRO A 549 34.02 15.42 -23.01
C PRO A 549 35.52 15.75 -22.87
N GLU A 550 35.91 16.27 -21.71
CA GLU A 550 37.26 16.82 -21.48
C GLU A 550 38.29 15.77 -21.07
N CYS A 551 37.93 14.86 -20.17
CA CYS A 551 38.87 13.86 -19.64
C CYS A 551 38.47 12.42 -19.97
N LYS A 552 37.40 12.23 -20.76
CA LYS A 552 36.87 10.91 -21.16
C LYS A 552 36.48 10.00 -20.00
N LYS A 553 36.46 10.52 -18.77
CA LYS A 553 36.06 9.77 -17.58
C LYS A 553 34.56 9.52 -17.62
N VAL A 554 34.19 8.24 -17.52
CA VAL A 554 32.80 7.82 -17.31
C VAL A 554 32.43 8.01 -15.84
N PHE A 555 31.34 8.73 -15.56
CA PHE A 555 30.88 9.02 -14.21
C PHE A 555 29.37 8.82 -14.07
N LEU A 556 28.94 8.50 -12.85
CA LEU A 556 27.53 8.31 -12.51
C LEU A 556 26.84 9.66 -12.32
N ILE A 557 25.67 9.85 -12.93
CA ILE A 557 24.86 11.04 -12.68
C ILE A 557 24.23 10.93 -11.29
N THR A 558 24.58 11.83 -10.37
CA THR A 558 23.94 11.88 -9.04
C THR A 558 22.73 12.83 -9.03
N PRO A 559 21.77 12.64 -8.12
CA PRO A 559 20.61 13.55 -7.96
C PRO A 559 20.91 15.02 -7.75
N GLU A 560 22.07 15.32 -7.15
CA GLU A 560 22.54 16.67 -6.84
C GLU A 560 23.12 17.37 -8.07
N MET A 561 23.49 16.60 -9.10
CA MET A 561 23.90 17.13 -10.39
C MET A 561 22.65 17.62 -11.12
N ARG A 562 22.57 18.94 -11.39
CA ARG A 562 21.56 19.49 -12.31
C ARG A 562 21.56 18.63 -13.60
N LYS A 563 20.39 18.38 -14.19
CA LYS A 563 20.18 17.41 -15.30
C LYS A 563 21.18 17.53 -16.46
N ASP A 564 21.80 18.69 -16.59
CA ASP A 564 22.61 19.11 -17.73
C ASP A 564 24.12 19.16 -17.41
N LYS A 565 24.60 18.54 -16.32
CA LYS A 565 26.05 18.44 -16.10
C LYS A 565 26.69 17.56 -17.18
N THR A 566 27.41 18.21 -18.10
CA THR A 566 28.21 17.59 -19.17
C THR A 566 29.57 17.10 -18.67
N PHE A 567 30.11 17.72 -17.61
CA PHE A 567 31.46 17.46 -17.10
C PHE A 567 31.46 16.71 -15.77
N CYS A 568 32.46 15.84 -15.58
CA CYS A 568 32.62 15.06 -14.34
C CYS A 568 33.05 15.92 -13.13
N SER A 569 33.60 17.11 -13.35
CA SER A 569 34.11 17.99 -12.28
C SER A 569 34.07 19.47 -12.69
N LYS A 570 34.19 20.38 -11.69
CA LYS A 570 34.33 21.83 -11.95
C LYS A 570 35.59 22.17 -12.74
N ILE A 571 36.67 21.39 -12.57
CA ILE A 571 37.93 21.57 -13.30
C ILE A 571 37.71 21.34 -14.79
N CYS A 572 37.01 20.26 -15.16
CA CYS A 572 36.67 19.98 -16.55
C CYS A 572 35.72 21.04 -17.14
N ALA A 573 34.72 21.52 -16.38
CA ALA A 573 33.87 22.62 -16.83
C ALA A 573 34.64 23.95 -17.01
N GLY A 574 35.66 24.19 -16.18
CA GLY A 574 36.58 25.33 -16.28
C GLY A 574 37.52 25.26 -17.49
N ALA A 575 37.86 24.05 -17.95
CA ALA A 575 38.72 23.84 -19.11
C ALA A 575 38.00 24.23 -20.42
N GLU A 576 36.72 23.86 -20.57
CA GLU A 576 35.92 24.22 -21.74
C GLU A 576 35.67 25.74 -21.81
N SER A 577 35.32 26.37 -20.69
CA SER A 577 35.14 27.83 -20.64
C SER A 577 36.43 28.59 -20.97
N LYS A 578 37.60 28.10 -20.52
CA LYS A 578 38.92 28.62 -20.94
C LYS A 578 39.16 28.42 -22.44
N ARG A 579 38.82 27.26 -23.01
CA ARG A 579 38.95 27.02 -24.46
C ARG A 579 38.00 27.88 -25.30
N SER A 580 36.75 28.03 -24.90
CA SER A 580 35.79 28.92 -25.55
C SER A 580 36.22 30.39 -25.48
N TYR A 581 36.72 30.84 -24.33
CA TYR A 581 37.27 32.19 -24.20
C TYR A 581 38.48 32.40 -25.13
N VAL A 582 39.43 31.45 -25.16
CA VAL A 582 40.62 31.50 -26.01
C VAL A 582 40.26 31.42 -27.50
N LYS A 583 39.26 30.61 -27.87
CA LYS A 583 38.79 30.45 -29.26
C LYS A 583 38.05 31.69 -29.76
N ASN A 584 37.26 32.33 -28.89
CA ASN A 584 36.48 33.52 -29.24
C ASN A 584 37.28 34.83 -29.12
N ASN A 585 38.40 34.83 -28.37
CA ASN A 585 39.20 36.03 -28.14
C ASN A 585 40.72 35.76 -28.27
N PRO A 586 41.19 35.24 -29.42
CA PRO A 586 42.60 34.87 -29.59
C PRO A 586 43.55 36.09 -29.51
N GLU A 587 43.08 37.26 -29.96
CA GLU A 587 43.80 38.54 -29.95
C GLU A 587 44.08 39.04 -28.51
N LEU A 588 43.05 39.02 -27.64
CA LEU A 588 43.18 39.44 -26.24
C LEU A 588 44.11 38.52 -25.43
N VAL A 589 44.15 37.23 -25.75
CA VAL A 589 45.08 36.28 -25.14
C VAL A 589 46.53 36.54 -25.58
N LYS A 590 46.75 36.94 -26.84
CA LYS A 590 48.07 37.40 -27.31
C LYS A 590 48.48 38.68 -26.59
N GLU A 591 47.57 39.63 -26.42
CA GLU A 591 47.85 40.90 -25.73
C GLU A 591 48.16 40.72 -24.24
N GLN A 592 47.42 39.86 -23.53
CA GLN A 592 47.72 39.51 -22.13
C GLN A 592 49.05 38.76 -21.98
N LYS A 593 49.40 37.87 -22.92
CA LYS A 593 50.74 37.24 -22.97
C LYS A 593 51.84 38.25 -23.28
N LYS A 594 51.57 39.27 -24.09
CA LYS A 594 52.49 40.38 -24.38
C LYS A 594 52.70 41.24 -23.12
N LYS A 595 51.62 41.58 -22.41
CA LYS A 595 51.66 42.32 -21.12
C LYS A 595 52.36 41.53 -20.02
N SER A 596 52.19 40.20 -19.95
CA SER A 596 52.89 39.37 -18.96
C SER A 596 54.38 39.18 -19.27
N ARG A 597 54.76 39.11 -20.56
CA ARG A 597 56.17 39.15 -20.99
C ARG A 597 56.82 40.50 -20.69
N LEU A 598 56.13 41.61 -20.95
CA LEU A 598 56.57 42.97 -20.58
C LEU A 598 56.71 43.17 -19.06
N LYS A 599 55.85 42.53 -18.26
CA LYS A 599 55.99 42.53 -16.79
C LYS A 599 57.20 41.72 -16.33
N LYS A 600 57.50 40.59 -16.98
CA LYS A 600 58.69 39.78 -16.66
C LYS A 600 60.00 40.43 -17.11
N SER A 601 60.01 41.17 -18.22
CA SER A 601 61.22 41.90 -18.67
C SER A 601 61.52 43.15 -17.82
N LYS A 602 60.50 43.75 -17.19
CA LYS A 602 60.69 44.84 -16.21
C LYS A 602 61.22 44.36 -14.85
N LEU A 603 61.15 43.06 -14.56
CA LEU A 603 61.66 42.43 -13.33
C LEU A 603 63.09 41.86 -13.50
N SER A 604 63.70 42.00 -14.68
CA SER A 604 65.07 41.55 -14.97
C SER A 604 66.02 42.71 -15.31
N ILE A 605 65.60 43.95 -15.10
CA ILE A 605 66.44 45.18 -15.18
C ILE A 605 66.31 45.95 -13.85
N SER A 606 66.09 45.23 -12.75
CA SER A 606 66.13 45.76 -11.39
C SER A 606 67.07 44.90 -10.55
#